data_AF-A0A315VMW8-F1
#
_entry.id   AF-A0A315VMW8-F1
#
_cell.length_a   1.000
_cell.length_b   1.000
_cell.length_c   1.000
_cell.angle_alpha   90.00
_cell.angle_beta   90.00
_cell.angle_gamma   90.00
#
_symmetry.space_group_name_H-M   'P 1'
#
loop_
_entity.id
_entity.type
_entity.pdbx_description
1 polymer ?
#
loop_
_entity_poly.entity_id
_entity_poly.type
_entity_poly.pdbx_seq_one_letter_code
_entity_poly.pdbx_strand_id
1 'polypeptide(L)'
;NKGSLQFEDKWDLMRPIVLKLLRQESVTKQQWFDLFSDVHAVCLWDDKGPAKIHQALKEDILDFIKQAQARVLSHQDDTALLKAYIAEWRKFFTQCDILPKPFCQLEITLMGKQGSNKKSSVEDSIVRKVSRCPVLTRLRFRPALLTLPPPD
;
A
#
# COMPACT_ATOMS: atom_id res chain seq x y z
N ASN A 1 24.60 4.28 22.44
CA ASN A 1 23.18 4.60 22.15
C ASN A 1 22.69 3.75 20.98
N LYS A 2 22.18 2.54 21.26
CA LYS A 2 21.54 1.65 20.25
C LYS A 2 20.02 1.53 20.46
N GLY A 3 19.48 2.18 21.51
CA GLY A 3 18.05 2.10 21.85
C GLY A 3 17.14 2.80 20.83
N SER A 4 17.51 4.00 20.36
CA SER A 4 16.66 4.87 19.51
C SER A 4 16.48 4.42 18.04
N LEU A 5 16.91 3.21 17.69
CA LEU A 5 16.83 2.68 16.31
C LEU A 5 15.90 1.47 16.20
N GLN A 6 15.11 1.20 17.26
CA GLN A 6 14.12 0.13 17.26
C GLN A 6 12.82 0.55 16.56
N PHE A 7 12.05 -0.44 16.13
CA PHE A 7 10.77 -0.23 15.47
C PHE A 7 9.84 0.68 16.28
N GLU A 8 9.71 0.44 17.57
CA GLU A 8 8.77 1.15 18.45
C GLU A 8 9.02 2.67 18.47
N ASP A 9 10.30 3.08 18.56
CA ASP A 9 10.68 4.49 18.60
C ASP A 9 10.50 5.20 17.25
N LYS A 10 10.70 4.47 16.14
CA LYS A 10 10.70 5.03 14.79
C LYS A 10 9.33 4.95 14.12
N TRP A 11 8.53 3.94 14.44
CA TRP A 11 7.23 3.74 13.81
C TRP A 11 6.25 4.86 14.13
N ASP A 12 6.29 5.42 15.34
CA ASP A 12 5.45 6.57 15.69
C ASP A 12 5.75 7.83 14.84
N LEU A 13 6.98 7.95 14.33
CA LEU A 13 7.39 9.02 13.42
C LEU A 13 7.09 8.69 11.95
N MET A 14 7.28 7.42 11.55
CA MET A 14 7.04 6.96 10.18
C MET A 14 5.54 6.85 9.86
N ARG A 15 4.72 6.33 10.77
CA ARG A 15 3.31 6.01 10.56
C ARG A 15 2.48 7.20 10.07
N PRO A 16 2.59 8.42 10.62
CA PRO A 16 1.87 9.57 10.09
C PRO A 16 2.20 9.86 8.62
N ILE A 17 3.45 9.66 8.19
CA ILE A 17 3.88 9.86 6.80
C ILE A 17 3.27 8.78 5.91
N VAL A 18 3.26 7.52 6.36
CA VAL A 18 2.59 6.40 5.66
C VAL A 18 1.10 6.67 5.46
N LEU A 19 0.41 7.16 6.50
CA LEU A 19 -1.01 7.49 6.40
C LEU A 19 -1.27 8.66 5.44
N LYS A 20 -0.40 9.68 5.44
CA LYS A 20 -0.47 10.77 4.45
C LYS A 20 -0.31 10.25 3.03
N LEU A 21 0.65 9.35 2.80
CA LEU A 21 0.82 8.71 1.51
C LEU A 21 -0.41 7.89 1.14
N LEU A 22 -0.99 7.08 2.03
CA LEU A 22 -2.21 6.32 1.71
C LEU A 22 -3.41 7.21 1.34
N ARG A 23 -3.53 8.37 2.00
CA ARG A 23 -4.63 9.32 1.79
C ARG A 23 -4.41 10.31 0.63
N GLN A 24 -3.28 10.22 -0.06
CA GLN A 24 -2.86 11.19 -1.09
C GLN A 24 -2.77 12.63 -0.52
N GLU A 25 -2.32 12.76 0.74
CA GLU A 25 -2.02 14.04 1.37
C GLU A 25 -0.60 14.52 0.99
N SER A 26 -0.32 15.80 1.19
CA SER A 26 0.98 16.37 0.90
C SER A 26 2.04 15.88 1.90
N VAL A 27 3.15 15.38 1.35
CA VAL A 27 4.35 14.97 2.09
C VAL A 27 5.51 15.82 1.62
N THR A 28 6.25 16.42 2.55
CA THR A 28 7.42 17.22 2.18
C THR A 28 8.56 16.32 1.71
N LYS A 29 9.48 16.88 0.90
CA LYS A 29 10.69 16.14 0.49
C LYS A 29 11.48 15.62 1.69
N GLN A 30 11.58 16.43 2.76
CA GLN A 30 12.26 16.02 3.99
C GLN A 30 11.58 14.81 4.63
N GLN A 31 10.27 14.86 4.85
CA GLN A 31 9.50 13.71 5.39
C GLN A 31 9.66 12.46 4.53
N TRP A 32 9.69 12.64 3.21
CA TRP A 32 9.93 11.54 2.28
C TRP A 32 11.32 10.92 2.49
N PHE A 33 12.39 11.70 2.53
CA PHE A 33 13.74 11.19 2.75
C PHE A 33 13.95 10.61 4.16
N ASP A 34 13.34 11.22 5.17
CA ASP A 34 13.36 10.72 6.55
C ASP A 34 12.72 9.33 6.63
N LEU A 35 11.58 9.12 5.95
CA LEU A 35 10.93 7.82 5.88
C LEU A 35 11.83 6.73 5.27
N PHE A 36 12.57 7.02 4.20
CA PHE A 36 13.56 6.08 3.64
C PHE A 36 14.65 5.74 4.66
N SER A 37 15.17 6.76 5.34
CA SER A 37 16.26 6.63 6.29
C SER A 37 15.84 5.81 7.51
N ASP A 38 14.64 6.06 8.03
CA ASP A 38 14.09 5.36 9.19
C ASP A 38 13.74 3.90 8.86
N VAL A 39 13.11 3.62 7.71
CA VAL A 39 12.86 2.25 7.27
C VAL A 39 14.16 1.47 7.14
N HIS A 40 15.20 2.06 6.53
CA HIS A 40 16.51 1.43 6.42
C HIS A 40 17.13 1.19 7.80
N ALA A 41 17.10 2.18 8.69
CA ALA A 41 17.65 2.06 10.04
C ALA A 41 16.97 0.94 10.84
N VAL A 42 15.65 0.88 10.85
CA VAL A 42 14.90 -0.18 11.56
C VAL A 42 15.16 -1.55 10.94
N CYS A 43 15.24 -1.65 9.60
CA CYS A 43 15.55 -2.91 8.94
C CYS A 43 16.97 -3.44 9.24
N LEU A 44 17.92 -2.54 9.51
CA LEU A 44 19.31 -2.88 9.78
C LEU A 44 19.57 -3.16 11.27
N TRP A 45 18.93 -2.41 12.17
CA TRP A 45 19.26 -2.41 13.60
C TRP A 45 18.27 -3.14 14.50
N ASP A 46 17.07 -3.46 14.03
CA ASP A 46 16.10 -4.29 14.74
C ASP A 46 15.89 -5.62 13.99
N ASP A 47 16.29 -6.73 14.60
CA ASP A 47 16.15 -8.08 14.03
C ASP A 47 14.70 -8.44 13.68
N LYS A 48 13.75 -7.90 14.44
CA LYS A 48 12.30 -8.06 14.24
C LYS A 48 11.69 -6.86 13.51
N GLY A 49 12.45 -5.80 13.30
CA GLY A 49 12.05 -4.54 12.66
C GLY A 49 11.35 -4.77 11.32
N PRO A 50 11.96 -5.48 10.35
CA PRO A 50 11.31 -5.77 9.07
C PRO A 50 9.94 -6.44 9.22
N ALA A 51 9.83 -7.47 10.07
CA ALA A 51 8.55 -8.17 10.27
C ALA A 51 7.49 -7.26 10.91
N LYS A 52 7.90 -6.42 11.88
CA LYS A 52 7.01 -5.45 12.53
C LYS A 52 6.54 -4.35 11.57
N ILE A 53 7.44 -3.75 10.78
CA ILE A 53 7.08 -2.77 9.74
C ILE A 53 6.10 -3.39 8.77
N HIS A 54 6.37 -4.60 8.30
CA HIS A 54 5.49 -5.28 7.36
C HIS A 54 4.09 -5.52 7.93
N GLN A 55 4.01 -5.99 9.17
CA GLN A 55 2.73 -6.23 9.83
C GLN A 55 1.96 -4.92 10.08
N ALA A 56 2.62 -3.89 10.59
CA ALA A 56 1.99 -2.60 10.86
C ALA A 56 1.54 -1.90 9.57
N LEU A 57 2.36 -1.94 8.50
CA LEU A 57 1.99 -1.43 7.19
C LEU A 57 0.77 -2.17 6.61
N LYS A 58 0.72 -3.50 6.78
CA LYS A 58 -0.44 -4.30 6.36
C LYS A 58 -1.70 -3.91 7.11
N GLU A 59 -1.62 -3.70 8.42
CA GLU A 59 -2.75 -3.25 9.25
C GLU A 59 -3.25 -1.87 8.83
N ASP A 60 -2.35 -0.88 8.68
CA ASP A 60 -2.73 0.47 8.27
C ASP A 60 -3.32 0.51 6.85
N ILE A 61 -2.80 -0.31 5.91
CA ILE A 61 -3.40 -0.46 4.57
C ILE A 61 -4.80 -1.06 4.66
N LEU A 62 -4.99 -2.14 5.44
CA LEU A 62 -6.29 -2.77 5.58
C LEU A 62 -7.32 -1.84 6.22
N ASP A 63 -6.92 -1.07 7.23
CA ASP A 63 -7.80 -0.10 7.87
C ASP A 63 -8.13 1.07 6.94
N PHE A 64 -7.19 1.53 6.11
CA PHE A 64 -7.47 2.49 5.05
C PHE A 64 -8.51 1.96 4.06
N ILE A 65 -8.37 0.71 3.61
CA ILE A 65 -9.31 0.06 2.68
C ILE A 65 -10.71 -0.04 3.32
N LYS A 66 -10.81 -0.46 4.59
CA LYS A 66 -12.10 -0.52 5.31
C LYS A 66 -12.77 0.85 5.38
N GLN A 67 -12.01 1.91 5.67
CA GLN A 67 -12.54 3.27 5.70
C GLN A 67 -13.01 3.74 4.33
N ALA A 68 -12.25 3.46 3.26
CA ALA A 68 -12.66 3.75 1.89
C ALA A 68 -13.91 2.98 1.49
N GLN A 69 -13.99 1.70 1.85
CA GLN A 69 -15.18 0.87 1.64
C GLN A 69 -16.41 1.47 2.34
N ALA A 70 -16.29 1.92 3.60
CA ALA A 70 -17.39 2.55 4.32
C ALA A 70 -17.88 3.83 3.61
N ARG A 71 -16.96 4.66 3.08
CA ARG A 71 -17.30 5.87 2.30
C ARG A 71 -17.97 5.57 0.96
N VAL A 72 -17.57 4.49 0.28
CA VAL A 72 -18.20 4.09 -0.98
C VAL A 72 -19.59 3.52 -0.71
N LEU A 73 -19.71 2.61 0.25
CA LEU A 73 -20.97 1.92 0.58
C LEU A 73 -22.00 2.80 1.30
N SER A 74 -21.63 4.01 1.75
CA SER A 74 -22.61 4.97 2.28
C SER A 74 -23.53 5.54 1.20
N HIS A 75 -23.21 5.35 -0.08
CA HIS A 75 -24.03 5.80 -1.20
C HIS A 75 -25.06 4.71 -1.53
N GLN A 76 -26.35 5.04 -1.43
CA GLN A 76 -27.44 4.12 -1.78
C GLN A 76 -27.76 4.11 -3.29
N ASP A 77 -27.41 5.18 -4.00
CA ASP A 77 -27.60 5.28 -5.45
C ASP A 77 -26.42 4.65 -6.20
N ASP A 78 -26.72 3.76 -7.16
CA ASP A 78 -25.71 3.02 -7.92
C ASP A 78 -24.76 3.94 -8.72
N THR A 79 -25.27 5.07 -9.23
CA THR A 79 -24.47 6.03 -9.99
C THR A 79 -23.52 6.80 -9.08
N ALA A 80 -24.00 7.22 -7.91
CA ALA A 80 -23.20 7.88 -6.88
C ALA A 80 -22.15 6.93 -6.28
N LEU A 81 -22.52 5.67 -6.03
CA LEU A 81 -21.63 4.61 -5.57
C LEU A 81 -20.49 4.38 -6.56
N LEU A 82 -20.81 4.23 -7.85
CA LEU A 82 -19.79 4.04 -8.89
C LEU A 82 -18.84 5.24 -8.97
N LYS A 83 -19.36 6.48 -8.89
CA LYS A 83 -18.54 7.69 -8.88
C LYS A 83 -17.62 7.75 -7.65
N ALA A 84 -18.14 7.43 -6.46
CA ALA A 84 -17.37 7.39 -5.23
C ALA A 84 -16.26 6.32 -5.29
N TYR A 85 -16.59 5.14 -5.81
CA TYR A 85 -15.62 4.07 -6.04
C TYR A 85 -14.50 4.49 -6.98
N ILE A 86 -14.82 5.08 -8.13
CA ILE A 86 -13.81 5.55 -9.10
C ILE A 86 -12.91 6.60 -8.47
N ALA A 87 -13.47 7.52 -7.67
CA ALA A 87 -12.71 8.54 -6.97
C ALA A 87 -11.72 7.93 -5.97
N GLU A 88 -12.17 7.03 -5.08
CA GLU A 88 -11.29 6.35 -4.12
C GLU A 88 -10.26 5.46 -4.81
N TRP A 89 -10.66 4.74 -5.88
CA TRP A 89 -9.77 3.87 -6.64
C TRP A 89 -8.65 4.64 -7.33
N ARG A 90 -8.94 5.80 -7.94
CA ARG A 90 -7.91 6.64 -8.56
C ARG A 90 -6.83 7.06 -7.55
N LYS A 91 -7.24 7.46 -6.34
CA LYS A 91 -6.30 7.80 -5.26
C LYS A 91 -5.45 6.59 -4.90
N PHE A 92 -6.10 5.47 -4.55
CA PHE A 92 -5.40 4.26 -4.13
C PHE A 92 -4.44 3.74 -5.21
N PHE A 93 -4.86 3.74 -6.47
CA PHE A 93 -4.07 3.27 -7.59
C PHE A 93 -2.79 4.08 -7.78
N THR A 94 -2.86 5.42 -7.74
CA THR A 94 -1.66 6.27 -7.80
C THR A 94 -0.74 6.02 -6.60
N GLN A 95 -1.31 5.84 -5.41
CA GLN A 95 -0.51 5.61 -4.21
C GLN A 95 0.16 4.22 -4.20
N CYS A 96 -0.38 3.23 -4.90
CA CYS A 96 0.29 1.93 -5.10
C CYS A 96 1.61 2.02 -5.87
N ASP A 97 1.83 3.06 -6.69
CA ASP A 97 3.11 3.27 -7.40
C ASP A 97 4.11 4.07 -6.55
N ILE A 98 3.62 4.84 -5.57
CA ILE A 98 4.42 5.74 -4.74
C ILE A 98 4.81 5.07 -3.43
N LEU A 99 3.82 4.53 -2.70
CA LEU A 99 3.97 3.98 -1.36
C LEU A 99 5.04 2.89 -1.27
N PRO A 100 5.27 1.99 -2.23
CA PRO A 100 6.31 0.97 -2.10
C PRO A 100 7.74 1.52 -2.13
N LYS A 101 7.96 2.74 -2.66
CA LYS A 101 9.32 3.26 -2.90
C LYS A 101 10.17 3.37 -1.62
N PRO A 102 9.68 3.94 -0.49
CA PRO A 102 10.42 4.00 0.77
C PRO A 102 10.64 2.63 1.43
N PHE A 103 9.85 1.62 1.05
CA PHE A 103 9.90 0.28 1.61
C PHE A 103 10.70 -0.72 0.76
N CYS A 104 11.48 -0.25 -0.22
CA CYS A 104 12.31 -1.15 -1.04
C CYS A 104 13.30 -1.97 -0.19
N GLN A 105 13.87 -1.37 0.87
CA GLN A 105 14.77 -2.06 1.79
C GLN A 105 14.05 -3.17 2.57
N LEU A 106 12.78 -2.94 2.93
CA LEU A 106 11.95 -3.93 3.59
C LEU A 106 11.72 -5.14 2.68
N GLU A 107 11.42 -4.93 1.39
CA GLU A 107 11.27 -6.02 0.42
C GLU A 107 12.55 -6.84 0.30
N ILE A 108 13.72 -6.20 0.19
CA ILE A 108 15.02 -6.88 0.11
C ILE A 108 15.28 -7.72 1.36
N THR A 109 15.06 -7.16 2.55
CA THR A 109 15.33 -7.85 3.81
C THR A 109 14.37 -9.02 4.06
N LEU A 110 13.11 -8.92 3.63
CA LEU A 110 12.14 -10.01 3.74
C LEU A 110 12.37 -11.10 2.69
N MET A 111 12.75 -10.74 1.46
CA MET A 111 13.04 -11.69 0.39
C MET A 111 14.41 -12.38 0.57
N GLY A 112 15.39 -11.71 1.18
CA GLY A 112 16.74 -12.22 1.42
C GLY A 112 16.89 -13.23 2.57
N LYS A 113 15.84 -13.47 3.37
CA LYS A 113 15.83 -14.50 4.43
C LYS A 113 15.41 -15.89 3.95
N GLN A 114 15.14 -16.08 2.66
CA GLN A 114 15.22 -17.42 2.04
C GLN A 114 16.66 -17.66 1.58
N GLY A 115 17.33 -18.58 2.27
CA GLY A 115 18.70 -18.96 1.98
C GLY A 115 18.92 -19.33 0.51
N SER A 116 20.18 -19.21 0.12
CA SER A 116 20.78 -19.67 -1.12
C SER A 116 19.97 -20.74 -1.88
N ASN A 117 19.77 -20.47 -3.18
CA ASN A 117 19.52 -21.46 -4.24
C ASN A 117 18.04 -21.79 -4.58
N LYS A 118 17.41 -21.00 -5.48
CA LYS A 118 16.76 -21.47 -6.74
C LYS A 118 15.95 -20.36 -7.43
N LYS A 119 15.93 -20.43 -8.77
CA LYS A 119 15.04 -19.70 -9.68
C LYS A 119 13.56 -19.76 -9.24
N SER A 120 12.83 -18.71 -9.63
CA SER A 120 11.36 -18.58 -9.73
C SER A 120 10.59 -18.13 -8.47
N SER A 121 10.15 -16.87 -8.48
CA SER A 121 8.73 -16.50 -8.62
C SER A 121 8.54 -15.03 -8.20
N VAL A 122 8.26 -14.19 -9.18
CA VAL A 122 8.08 -12.74 -9.03
C VAL A 122 6.65 -12.40 -8.52
N GLU A 123 5.91 -13.39 -7.98
CA GLU A 123 4.45 -13.32 -7.77
C GLU A 123 3.94 -12.95 -6.37
N ASP A 124 4.78 -12.81 -5.32
CA ASP A 124 4.28 -12.63 -3.95
C ASP A 124 4.56 -11.26 -3.31
N SER A 125 4.61 -10.18 -4.08
CA SER A 125 4.48 -8.83 -3.50
C SER A 125 3.04 -8.68 -2.99
N ILE A 126 2.85 -8.59 -1.68
CA ILE A 126 1.55 -8.40 -1.04
C ILE A 126 0.83 -7.17 -1.59
N VAL A 127 1.59 -6.17 -2.05
CA VAL A 127 1.07 -5.00 -2.78
C VAL A 127 0.42 -5.42 -4.10
N ARG A 128 1.08 -6.28 -4.90
CA ARG A 128 0.47 -6.87 -6.11
C ARG A 128 -0.68 -7.82 -5.79
N LYS A 129 -0.66 -8.50 -4.63
CA LYS A 129 -1.71 -9.44 -4.21
C LYS A 129 -2.98 -8.71 -3.74
N VAL A 130 -2.84 -7.56 -3.07
CA VAL A 130 -3.94 -6.62 -2.79
C VAL A 130 -4.50 -6.06 -4.10
N SER A 131 -3.65 -5.73 -5.08
CA SER A 131 -4.09 -5.39 -6.45
C SER A 131 -4.80 -6.54 -7.20
N ARG A 132 -4.72 -7.79 -6.69
CA ARG A 132 -5.38 -9.00 -7.21
C ARG A 132 -6.50 -9.52 -6.29
N CYS A 133 -6.97 -8.73 -5.31
CA CYS A 133 -8.12 -9.13 -4.48
C CYS A 133 -9.31 -9.59 -5.36
N PRO A 134 -10.00 -10.72 -5.05
CA PRO A 134 -11.10 -11.24 -5.86
C PRO A 134 -12.28 -10.27 -6.06
N VAL A 135 -12.45 -9.31 -5.13
CA VAL A 135 -13.39 -8.18 -5.28
C VAL A 135 -12.99 -7.25 -6.44
N LEU A 136 -11.68 -7.10 -6.71
CA LEU A 136 -11.11 -6.32 -7.82
C LEU A 136 -11.08 -7.09 -9.16
N THR A 137 -11.06 -8.43 -9.14
CA THR A 137 -11.11 -9.23 -10.38
C THR A 137 -12.51 -9.26 -10.99
N ARG A 138 -13.58 -9.17 -10.20
CA ARG A 138 -14.96 -9.05 -10.70
C ARG A 138 -15.23 -7.75 -11.46
N LEU A 139 -14.44 -6.70 -11.22
CA LEU A 139 -14.56 -5.42 -11.95
C LEU A 139 -13.57 -5.30 -13.12
N ARG A 140 -12.58 -6.20 -13.24
CA ARG A 140 -11.66 -6.24 -14.39
C ARG A 140 -12.24 -6.92 -15.64
N PHE A 141 -13.40 -7.56 -15.54
CA PHE A 141 -14.11 -8.17 -16.67
C PHE A 141 -15.62 -7.93 -16.60
N ARG A 142 -16.03 -6.67 -16.81
CA ARG A 142 -17.26 -6.39 -17.57
C ARG A 142 -16.93 -5.40 -18.69
N PRO A 143 -16.40 -5.87 -19.83
CA PRO A 143 -16.50 -5.14 -21.08
C PRO A 143 -17.96 -5.22 -21.54
N ALA A 144 -18.83 -4.41 -20.94
CA ALA A 144 -20.23 -4.28 -21.36
C ALA A 144 -20.60 -2.82 -21.69
N LEU A 145 -19.62 -1.91 -21.72
CA LEU A 145 -19.82 -0.51 -22.13
C LEU A 145 -19.18 -0.17 -23.49
N LEU A 146 -18.68 -1.16 -24.24
CA LEU A 146 -18.15 -0.98 -25.61
C LEU A 146 -19.03 -1.60 -26.70
N THR A 147 -20.25 -2.03 -26.39
CA THR A 147 -21.22 -2.55 -27.37
C THR A 147 -22.48 -1.69 -27.45
N LEU A 148 -22.31 -0.37 -27.54
CA LEU A 148 -23.36 0.50 -28.08
C LEU A 148 -22.91 0.90 -29.49
N PRO A 149 -23.62 0.51 -30.55
CA PRO A 149 -23.36 1.07 -31.87
C PRO A 149 -23.62 2.59 -31.84
N PRO A 150 -22.87 3.38 -32.62
CA PRO A 150 -23.13 4.80 -32.73
C PRO A 150 -24.55 5.03 -33.30
N PRO A 151 -25.31 6.01 -32.80
CA PRO A 151 -26.61 6.35 -33.38
C PRO A 151 -26.41 6.95 -34.78
N ASP A 152 -27.31 6.59 -35.70
CA ASP A 152 -27.39 7.08 -37.08
C ASP A 152 -27.43 8.62 -37.18
#